data_AF-A0A3D9LLB2-F1
#
_entry.id   AF-A0A3D9LLB2-F1
#
_cell.length_a   1.000
_cell.length_b   1.000
_cell.length_c   1.000
_cell.angle_alpha   90.00
_cell.angle_beta   90.00
_cell.angle_gamma   90.00
#
_symmetry.space_group_name_H-M   'P 1'
#
loop_
_entity.id
_entity.type
_entity.pdbx_description
1 polymer ?
#
loop_
_entity_poly.entity_id
_entity_poly.type
_entity_poly.pdbx_seq_one_letter_code
_entity_poly.pdbx_strand_id
1 'polypeptide(L)'
;MQGGHTMKTILGMLLASSLLAGQFISAPAHADDNEDACGAVLCLAGLMNGGSGGSDCSQYEANYFSIVKYHHGHFDLSGTSSARGDFLSQCKSVGGDQKSSVNSKYGGVEKGP
;
A
#
# COMPACT_ATOMS: atom_id res chain seq x y z
N MET A 1 -16.46 42.47 7.69
CA MET A 1 -15.55 42.83 8.80
C MET A 1 -16.36 42.82 10.08
N GLN A 2 -15.76 42.38 11.20
CA GLN A 2 -16.37 42.03 12.51
C GLN A 2 -17.25 40.76 12.49
N GLY A 3 -17.14 39.80 13.39
CA GLY A 3 -16.33 39.66 14.61
C GLY A 3 -16.79 38.39 15.34
N GLY A 4 -15.85 37.61 15.89
CA GLY A 4 -16.12 36.30 16.47
C GLY A 4 -16.90 36.32 17.78
N HIS A 5 -17.66 35.25 18.01
CA HIS A 5 -18.08 34.75 19.31
C HIS A 5 -17.70 33.26 19.35
N THR A 6 -16.60 32.92 19.99
CA THR A 6 -16.53 32.47 21.40
C THR A 6 -16.96 31.01 21.55
N MET A 7 -15.94 30.15 21.45
CA MET A 7 -15.83 28.84 22.07
C MET A 7 -16.32 28.89 23.52
N LYS A 8 -17.23 27.96 23.86
CA LYS A 8 -17.58 27.37 25.18
C LYS A 8 -19.10 27.37 25.40
N THR A 9 -19.72 26.21 25.35
CA THR A 9 -20.39 25.60 26.52
C THR A 9 -20.64 24.13 26.22
N ILE A 10 -20.20 23.31 27.17
CA ILE A 10 -20.21 21.86 27.21
C ILE A 10 -21.56 21.39 27.77
N LEU A 11 -21.93 20.16 27.41
CA LEU A 11 -22.77 19.21 28.15
C LEU A 11 -24.28 19.18 27.82
N GLY A 12 -24.70 18.07 27.23
CA GLY A 12 -26.13 17.76 27.02
C GLY A 12 -26.39 16.44 26.26
N MET A 13 -25.69 15.37 26.65
CA MET A 13 -26.08 13.94 26.61
C MET A 13 -27.23 13.50 25.67
N LEU A 14 -26.92 12.73 24.60
CA LEU A 14 -27.77 11.64 24.13
C LEU A 14 -26.91 10.54 23.48
N LEU A 15 -27.01 9.33 24.01
CA LEU A 15 -26.51 8.10 23.43
C LEU A 15 -27.26 7.85 22.11
N ALA A 16 -26.57 7.96 20.98
CA ALA A 16 -27.04 7.45 19.71
C ALA A 16 -25.93 6.59 19.11
N SER A 17 -26.19 5.28 19.11
CA SER A 17 -25.42 4.18 18.59
C SER A 17 -24.49 4.56 17.44
N SER A 18 -23.18 4.50 17.69
CA SER A 18 -22.16 4.65 16.67
C SER A 18 -22.15 3.41 15.79
N LEU A 19 -23.08 3.32 14.83
CA LEU A 19 -22.87 2.51 13.64
C LEU A 19 -21.82 3.25 12.81
N LEU A 20 -20.53 3.02 13.12
CA LEU A 20 -19.49 3.21 12.11
C LEU A 20 -19.74 2.13 11.05
N ALA A 21 -20.68 2.39 10.14
CA ALA A 21 -20.65 1.78 8.84
C ALA A 21 -19.32 2.24 8.25
N GLY A 22 -18.30 1.38 8.33
CA GLY A 22 -17.02 1.58 7.69
C GLY A 22 -17.31 1.94 6.25
N GLN A 23 -17.09 3.21 5.90
CA GLN A 23 -17.17 3.64 4.52
C GLN A 23 -16.00 2.94 3.86
N PHE A 24 -16.27 1.81 3.20
CA PHE A 24 -15.38 1.24 2.21
C PHE A 24 -15.21 2.35 1.17
N ILE A 25 -14.13 3.12 1.28
CA ILE A 25 -13.71 4.04 0.25
C ILE A 25 -13.27 3.12 -0.88
N SER A 26 -14.21 2.77 -1.76
CA SER A 26 -13.90 2.11 -3.01
C SER A 26 -13.01 3.07 -3.78
N ALA A 27 -11.70 2.83 -3.75
CA ALA A 27 -10.77 3.53 -4.61
C ALA A 27 -11.25 3.36 -6.06
N PRO A 28 -11.11 4.38 -6.92
CA PRO A 28 -11.42 4.21 -8.33
C PRO A 28 -10.57 3.06 -8.85
N ALA A 29 -11.19 1.94 -9.21
CA ALA A 29 -10.50 0.88 -9.93
C ALA A 29 -10.33 1.40 -11.36
N HIS A 30 -9.10 1.77 -11.74
CA HIS A 30 -8.86 2.02 -13.15
C HIS A 30 -8.90 0.65 -13.83
N ALA A 31 -9.65 0.53 -14.92
CA ALA A 31 -9.84 -0.76 -15.60
C ALA A 31 -8.54 -1.40 -16.15
N ASP A 32 -7.42 -0.67 -16.11
CA ASP A 32 -6.07 -1.11 -16.49
C ASP A 32 -5.19 -1.47 -15.28
N ASP A 33 -5.68 -1.31 -14.05
CA ASP A 33 -4.92 -1.66 -12.85
C ASP A 33 -4.80 -3.18 -12.69
N ASN A 34 -3.59 -3.64 -12.41
CA ASN A 34 -3.39 -4.97 -11.88
C ASN A 34 -3.60 -4.96 -10.36
N GLU A 35 -4.63 -5.67 -9.88
CA GLU A 35 -5.01 -5.71 -8.47
C GLU A 35 -3.88 -6.23 -7.57
N ASP A 36 -3.14 -7.24 -8.01
CA ASP A 36 -2.00 -7.77 -7.27
C ASP A 36 -0.88 -6.74 -7.12
N ALA A 37 -0.56 -6.02 -8.20
CA ALA A 37 0.44 -4.97 -8.19
C ALA A 37 0.01 -3.82 -7.28
N CYS A 38 -1.25 -3.39 -7.36
CA CYS A 38 -1.75 -2.32 -6.49
C CYS A 38 -1.78 -2.73 -5.02
N GLY A 39 -2.25 -3.95 -4.73
CA GLY A 39 -2.20 -4.54 -3.40
C GLY A 39 -0.78 -4.58 -2.86
N ALA A 40 0.19 -5.03 -3.67
CA ALA A 40 1.59 -5.10 -3.26
C ALA A 40 2.18 -3.72 -2.94
N VAL A 41 1.91 -2.70 -3.77
CA VAL A 41 2.38 -1.32 -3.50
C VAL A 41 1.82 -0.83 -2.17
N LEU A 42 0.51 -0.97 -1.95
CA LEU A 42 -0.16 -0.46 -0.74
C LEU A 42 0.31 -1.21 0.52
N CYS A 43 0.38 -2.53 0.47
CA CYS A 43 0.80 -3.37 1.60
C CYS A 43 2.25 -3.09 1.99
N LEU A 44 3.17 -3.12 1.02
CA LEU A 44 4.59 -2.89 1.29
C LEU A 44 4.87 -1.46 1.76
N ALA A 45 4.13 -0.47 1.25
CA ALA A 45 4.18 0.90 1.77
C ALA A 45 3.65 1.00 3.20
N GLY A 46 2.59 0.25 3.54
CA GLY A 46 2.11 0.11 4.91
C GLY A 46 3.18 -0.48 5.85
N LEU A 47 3.89 -1.52 5.40
CA LEU A 47 5.02 -2.12 6.13
C LEU A 47 6.17 -1.14 6.34
N MET A 48 6.50 -0.33 5.33
CA MET A 48 7.52 0.73 5.47
C MET A 48 7.18 1.72 6.59
N ASN A 49 5.88 1.92 6.86
CA ASN A 49 5.38 2.81 7.91
C ASN A 49 5.14 2.09 9.25
N GLY A 50 5.56 0.83 9.40
CA GLY A 50 5.43 0.04 10.63
C GLY A 50 4.10 -0.70 10.79
N GLY A 51 3.25 -0.71 9.76
CA GLY A 51 2.07 -1.59 9.71
C GLY A 51 2.45 -3.03 9.35
N SER A 52 1.53 -3.97 9.51
CA SER A 52 1.73 -5.37 9.08
C SER A 52 0.80 -5.80 7.96
N GLY A 53 -0.23 -5.01 7.62
CA GLY A 53 -1.23 -5.38 6.60
C GLY A 53 -2.11 -6.59 6.94
N GLY A 54 -1.71 -7.42 7.91
CA GLY A 54 -2.43 -8.61 8.33
C GLY A 54 -2.52 -9.68 7.23
N SER A 55 -3.48 -10.57 7.40
CA SER A 55 -3.78 -11.62 6.40
C SER A 55 -4.17 -11.05 5.04
N ASP A 56 -4.73 -9.84 4.99
CA ASP A 56 -5.18 -9.19 3.76
C ASP A 56 -4.00 -8.82 2.85
N CYS A 57 -2.81 -8.57 3.41
CA CYS A 57 -1.61 -8.24 2.65
C CYS A 57 -0.73 -9.42 2.28
N SER A 58 -0.88 -10.55 2.99
CA SER A 58 0.02 -11.69 2.85
C SER A 58 0.09 -12.22 1.40
N GLN A 59 -1.04 -12.28 0.70
CA GLN A 59 -1.06 -12.74 -0.69
C GLN A 59 -0.32 -11.79 -1.64
N TYR A 60 -0.48 -10.48 -1.44
CA TYR A 60 0.12 -9.46 -2.31
C TYR A 60 1.62 -9.36 -2.10
N GLU A 61 2.05 -9.44 -0.83
CA GLU A 61 3.46 -9.52 -0.47
C GLU A 61 4.10 -10.79 -1.04
N ALA A 62 3.45 -11.95 -0.87
CA ALA A 62 3.93 -13.20 -1.44
C ALA A 62 4.05 -13.12 -2.97
N ASN A 63 3.06 -12.55 -3.66
CA ASN A 63 3.08 -12.37 -5.11
C ASN A 63 4.28 -11.50 -5.53
N TYR A 64 4.53 -10.38 -4.86
CA TYR A 64 5.69 -9.53 -5.12
C TYR A 64 7.02 -10.26 -4.89
N PHE A 65 7.16 -10.97 -3.76
CA PHE A 65 8.41 -11.66 -3.43
C PHE A 65 8.65 -12.94 -4.24
N SER A 66 7.60 -13.54 -4.83
CA SER A 66 7.71 -14.68 -5.74
C SER A 66 8.44 -14.33 -7.04
N ILE A 67 8.45 -13.05 -7.44
CA ILE A 67 9.18 -12.56 -8.60
C ILE A 67 10.66 -12.57 -8.24
N VAL A 68 11.37 -13.60 -8.71
CA VAL A 68 12.80 -13.80 -8.47
C VAL A 68 13.49 -14.13 -9.78
N LYS A 69 14.64 -13.49 -10.01
CA LYS A 69 15.54 -13.79 -11.12
C LYS A 69 16.83 -14.39 -10.58
N TYR A 70 17.33 -15.38 -11.31
CA TYR A 70 18.62 -16.02 -11.06
C TYR A 70 19.50 -15.90 -12.29
N HIS A 71 20.78 -15.63 -12.08
CA HIS A 71 21.79 -15.60 -13.13
C HIS A 71 22.96 -16.48 -12.71
N HIS A 72 23.30 -17.47 -13.55
CA HIS A 72 24.30 -18.52 -13.22
C HIS A 72 24.06 -19.22 -11.86
N GLY A 73 22.80 -19.42 -11.48
CA GLY A 73 22.45 -20.08 -10.21
C GLY A 73 22.56 -19.19 -8.96
N HIS A 74 22.95 -17.93 -9.11
CA HIS A 74 22.99 -16.95 -8.02
C HIS A 74 21.80 -15.99 -8.13
N PHE A 75 21.33 -15.51 -6.99
CA PHE A 75 20.27 -14.51 -6.93
C PHE A 75 20.70 -13.24 -7.69
N ASP A 76 19.95 -12.89 -8.73
CA ASP A 76 20.21 -11.70 -9.51
C ASP A 76 19.44 -10.52 -8.90
N LEU A 77 20.12 -9.78 -8.02
CA LEU A 77 19.54 -8.64 -7.31
C LEU A 77 19.00 -7.58 -8.28
N SER A 78 19.77 -7.27 -9.32
CA SER A 78 19.40 -6.22 -10.29
C SER A 78 18.23 -6.67 -11.15
N GLY A 79 18.29 -7.89 -11.71
CA GLY A 79 17.19 -8.41 -12.52
C GLY A 79 15.92 -8.64 -11.72
N THR A 80 16.03 -9.09 -10.47
CA THR A 80 14.87 -9.22 -9.57
C THR A 80 14.25 -7.87 -9.25
N SER A 81 15.06 -6.88 -8.90
CA SER A 81 14.59 -5.53 -8.61
C SER A 81 13.94 -4.87 -9.84
N SER A 82 14.48 -5.10 -11.04
CA SER A 82 13.88 -4.60 -12.28
C SER A 82 12.51 -5.26 -12.52
N ALA A 83 12.44 -6.59 -12.47
CA ALA A 83 11.19 -7.32 -12.72
C ALA A 83 10.09 -6.98 -11.69
N ARG A 84 10.46 -6.79 -10.43
CA ARG A 84 9.55 -6.32 -9.38
C ARG A 84 9.09 -4.87 -9.63
N GLY A 85 9.97 -3.99 -10.12
CA GLY A 85 9.60 -2.63 -10.52
C GLY A 85 8.62 -2.61 -11.69
N ASP A 86 8.83 -3.48 -12.68
CA ASP A 86 7.91 -3.66 -13.81
C ASP A 86 6.54 -4.16 -13.35
N PHE A 87 6.52 -5.09 -12.39
CA PHE A 87 5.29 -5.55 -11.75
C PHE A 87 4.53 -4.42 -11.06
N LEU A 88 5.17 -3.64 -10.18
CA LEU A 88 4.50 -2.51 -9.50
C LEU A 88 4.00 -1.45 -10.50
N SER A 89 4.64 -1.30 -11.66
CA SER A 89 4.24 -0.37 -12.72
C SER A 89 2.92 -0.75 -13.43
N GLN A 90 2.42 -1.96 -13.20
CA GLN A 90 1.08 -2.40 -13.61
C GLN A 90 -0.03 -1.82 -12.74
N CYS A 91 0.31 -1.27 -11.56
CA CYS A 91 -0.62 -0.41 -10.82
C CYS A 91 -0.53 1.04 -11.35
N LYS A 92 -1.54 1.46 -12.12
CA LYS A 92 -1.66 2.81 -12.69
C LYS A 92 -2.21 3.81 -11.67
N SER A 93 -3.08 3.35 -10.79
CA SER A 93 -3.71 4.14 -9.72
C SER A 93 -2.71 4.77 -8.74
N VAL A 94 -1.60 4.09 -8.44
CA VAL A 94 -0.63 4.57 -7.46
C VAL A 94 0.48 5.38 -8.15
N GLY A 95 0.84 6.50 -7.52
CA GLY A 95 1.90 7.39 -8.00
C GLY A 95 3.27 6.71 -8.14
N GLY A 96 4.06 7.18 -9.10
CA GLY A 96 5.39 6.65 -9.40
C GLY A 96 6.34 6.67 -8.20
N ASP A 97 6.29 7.72 -7.38
CA ASP A 97 7.18 7.89 -6.22
C ASP A 97 6.98 6.80 -5.16
N GLN A 98 5.74 6.40 -4.92
CA GLN A 98 5.44 5.36 -3.94
C GLN A 98 5.87 3.98 -4.45
N LYS A 99 5.61 3.68 -5.73
CA LYS A 99 6.13 2.47 -6.40
C LYS A 99 7.65 2.39 -6.35
N SER A 100 8.32 3.51 -6.66
CA SER A 100 9.78 3.61 -6.62
C SER A 100 10.32 3.42 -5.20
N SER A 101 9.68 4.01 -4.20
CA SER A 101 10.08 3.87 -2.79
C SER A 101 9.94 2.42 -2.30
N VAL A 102 8.83 1.76 -2.63
CA VAL A 102 8.60 0.34 -2.34
C VAL A 102 9.68 -0.52 -3.01
N ASN A 103 9.91 -0.33 -4.31
CA ASN A 103 10.89 -1.14 -5.04
C ASN A 103 12.33 -0.87 -4.59
N SER A 104 12.65 0.37 -4.21
CA SER A 104 13.96 0.72 -3.67
C SER A 104 14.22 0.04 -2.33
N LYS A 105 13.18 -0.18 -1.52
CA LYS A 105 13.28 -0.88 -0.23
C LYS A 105 13.35 -2.39 -0.37
N TYR A 106 12.52 -2.99 -1.23
CA TYR A 106 12.29 -4.44 -1.27
C TYR A 106 12.72 -5.14 -2.57
N GLY A 107 12.96 -4.39 -3.65
CA GLY A 107 13.21 -4.94 -4.99
C GLY A 107 14.43 -5.85 -5.05
N GLY A 108 15.49 -5.51 -4.31
CA GLY A 108 16.71 -6.32 -4.25
C GLY A 108 16.77 -7.36 -3.12
N VAL A 109 15.69 -7.56 -2.37
CA VAL A 109 15.70 -8.47 -1.21
C VAL A 109 15.26 -9.87 -1.63
N GLU A 110 16.08 -10.89 -1.38
CA GLU A 110 15.77 -12.27 -1.82
C GLU A 110 14.56 -12.87 -1.10
N LYS A 111 14.42 -12.63 0.22
CA LYS A 111 13.32 -13.13 1.05
C LYS A 111 12.47 -11.97 1.56
N GLY A 112 11.16 -12.10 1.44
CA GLY A 112 10.22 -11.12 1.97
C GLY A 112 10.21 -11.05 3.50
N PRO A 113 9.60 -9.98 4.05
CA PRO A 113 9.33 -9.85 5.48
C PRO A 113 8.33 -10.89 5.99
#